data_AF-A0A7C6TEW1-F1
#
_entry.id   AF-A0A7C6TEW1-F1
#
_cell.length_a   1.000
_cell.length_b   1.000
_cell.length_c   1.000
_cell.angle_alpha   90.00
_cell.angle_beta   90.00
_cell.angle_gamma   90.00
#
_symmetry.space_group_name_H-M   'P 1'
#
loop_
_entity.id
_entity.type
_entity.pdbx_description
1 polymer ?
#
loop_
_entity_poly.entity_id
_entity_poly.type
_entity_poly.pdbx_seq_one_letter_code
_entity_poly.pdbx_strand_id
1 'polypeptide(L)'
;MPGTPSHTTTIARFDTPPEEGTWPAQRAVDALIRECSRLLFAECREDLWAWLSESDLQGMLYAILRRELPAHGLAASAVHMAYPFRITREQAQRLGLRGRTLTTDLVLVVPQSLRLLRGRRWTGRFVAAVEVKRGYERYREIRADLAKLAAVRNVWEDVLTYMVVMGHQSAHEAVSAVEREAAAHGVTLLADNYWVQDARINQPELV
;
A
#
# COMPACT_ATOMS: atom_id res chain seq x y z
N MET A 1 22.30 -31.23 3.84
CA MET A 1 21.68 -29.98 3.34
C MET A 1 20.19 -30.05 3.69
N PRO A 2 19.75 -29.45 4.80
CA PRO A 2 18.32 -29.40 5.11
C PRO A 2 17.66 -28.37 4.20
N GLY A 3 16.65 -28.81 3.44
CA GLY A 3 15.90 -27.98 2.52
C GLY A 3 15.09 -26.92 3.24
N THR A 4 15.24 -25.67 2.79
CA THR A 4 14.42 -24.54 3.19
C THR A 4 12.95 -24.86 2.88
N PRO A 5 12.01 -24.64 3.82
CA PRO A 5 10.60 -24.80 3.52
C PRO A 5 10.21 -23.83 2.40
N SER A 6 9.78 -24.40 1.28
CA SER A 6 9.07 -23.67 0.23
C SER A 6 7.83 -23.04 0.86
N HIS A 7 7.87 -21.74 1.13
CA HIS A 7 6.66 -20.97 1.39
C HIS A 7 5.82 -21.01 0.11
N THR A 8 4.83 -21.90 0.09
CA THR A 8 3.86 -21.98 -0.98
C THR A 8 3.06 -20.68 -0.99
N THR A 9 3.48 -19.72 -1.81
CA THR A 9 2.84 -18.41 -1.93
C THR A 9 1.46 -18.60 -2.56
N THR A 10 0.40 -18.07 -1.93
CA THR A 10 -0.97 -18.08 -2.46
C THR A 10 -1.17 -17.12 -3.65
N ILE A 11 -0.13 -16.35 -3.99
CA ILE A 11 -0.15 -15.41 -5.12
C ILE A 11 0.11 -16.19 -6.43
N ALA A 12 -0.71 -15.93 -7.44
CA ALA A 12 -0.55 -16.51 -8.77
C ALA A 12 0.86 -16.23 -9.34
N ARG A 13 1.49 -17.24 -9.94
CA ARG A 13 2.74 -17.07 -10.71
C ARG A 13 2.39 -16.57 -12.11
N PHE A 14 3.08 -15.54 -12.59
CA PHE A 14 2.90 -15.00 -13.94
C PHE A 14 4.07 -15.50 -14.80
N ASP A 15 3.86 -16.63 -15.48
CA ASP A 15 4.91 -17.33 -16.26
C ASP A 15 5.14 -16.73 -17.66
N THR A 16 4.36 -15.72 -18.07
CA THR A 16 4.54 -15.02 -19.35
C THR A 16 5.48 -13.82 -19.20
N PRO A 17 6.43 -13.60 -20.13
CA PRO A 17 7.31 -12.44 -20.07
C PRO A 17 6.49 -11.14 -20.10
N PRO A 18 6.84 -10.12 -19.32
CA PRO A 18 6.13 -8.84 -19.26
C PRO A 18 6.20 -8.03 -20.57
N GLU A 19 6.86 -8.55 -21.61
CA GLU A 19 6.99 -7.92 -22.93
C GLU A 19 5.75 -8.14 -23.81
N GLU A 20 4.97 -9.19 -23.53
CA GLU A 20 3.62 -9.33 -24.06
C GLU A 20 2.69 -8.45 -23.23
N GLY A 21 1.92 -7.56 -23.85
CA GLY A 21 1.16 -6.49 -23.19
C GLY A 21 0.03 -6.90 -22.22
N THR A 22 0.10 -8.07 -21.61
CA THR A 22 -0.84 -8.65 -20.65
C THR A 22 -0.36 -8.42 -19.22
N TRP A 23 -0.65 -7.24 -18.68
CA TRP A 23 -0.56 -7.00 -17.23
C TRP A 23 -1.60 -7.88 -16.49
N PRO A 24 -1.31 -8.36 -15.26
CA PRO A 24 -2.26 -9.16 -14.50
C PRO A 24 -3.61 -8.48 -14.33
N ALA A 25 -4.67 -9.29 -14.30
CA ALA A 25 -6.01 -8.82 -13.98
C ALA A 25 -6.07 -8.21 -12.57
N GLN A 26 -7.01 -7.28 -12.33
CA GLN A 26 -7.17 -6.60 -11.04
C GLN A 26 -7.23 -7.56 -9.84
N ARG A 27 -7.91 -8.70 -9.97
CA ARG A 27 -7.98 -9.74 -8.91
C ARG A 27 -6.60 -10.26 -8.48
N ALA A 28 -5.65 -10.33 -9.40
CA ALA A 28 -4.32 -10.85 -9.14
C ALA A 28 -3.41 -9.76 -8.52
N VAL A 29 -3.59 -8.51 -8.94
CA VAL A 29 -2.99 -7.33 -8.29
C VAL A 29 -3.49 -7.20 -6.85
N ASP A 30 -4.79 -7.38 -6.62
CA ASP A 30 -5.38 -7.36 -5.28
C ASP A 30 -4.80 -8.46 -4.37
N ALA A 31 -4.70 -9.69 -4.87
CA ALA A 31 -4.10 -10.79 -4.13
C ALA A 31 -2.64 -10.52 -3.75
N LEU A 32 -1.84 -9.97 -4.68
CA LEU A 32 -0.44 -9.57 -4.41
C LEU A 32 -0.36 -8.52 -3.28
N ILE A 33 -1.16 -7.45 -3.35
CA ILE A 33 -1.11 -6.37 -2.36
C ILE A 33 -1.54 -6.89 -0.99
N ARG A 34 -2.60 -7.70 -0.92
CA ARG A 34 -3.06 -8.34 0.33
C ARG A 34 -1.97 -9.19 0.97
N GLU A 35 -1.26 -10.00 0.18
CA GLU A 35 -0.19 -10.83 0.68
C GLU A 35 1.02 -9.99 1.12
N CYS A 36 1.41 -8.97 0.36
CA CYS A 36 2.47 -8.04 0.76
C CYS A 36 2.13 -7.31 2.07
N SER A 37 0.88 -6.89 2.27
CA SER A 37 0.42 -6.31 3.53
C SER A 37 0.42 -7.33 4.66
N ARG A 38 0.04 -8.59 4.40
CA ARG A 38 0.12 -9.67 5.39
C ARG A 38 1.57 -9.91 5.84
N LEU A 39 2.52 -9.90 4.92
CA LEU A 39 3.95 -10.01 5.22
C LEU A 39 4.44 -8.80 6.04
N LEU A 40 4.03 -7.58 5.67
CA LEU A 40 4.33 -6.38 6.46
C LEU A 40 3.85 -6.53 7.90
N PHE A 41 2.60 -6.95 8.11
CA PHE A 41 2.05 -7.13 9.45
C PHE A 41 2.79 -8.22 10.23
N ALA A 42 3.20 -9.31 9.57
CA ALA A 42 4.01 -10.34 10.22
C ALA A 42 5.36 -9.79 10.68
N GLU A 43 6.09 -9.05 9.82
CA GLU A 43 7.36 -8.41 10.17
C GLU A 43 7.18 -7.40 11.33
N CYS A 44 6.10 -6.60 11.31
CA CYS A 44 5.81 -5.63 12.37
C CYS A 44 5.48 -6.27 13.73
N ARG A 45 4.94 -7.50 13.72
CA ARG A 45 4.65 -8.28 14.94
C ARG A 45 5.89 -8.94 15.53
N GLU A 46 6.85 -9.30 14.69
CA GLU A 46 8.12 -9.89 15.13
C GLU A 46 9.01 -8.84 15.81
N ASP A 47 9.02 -7.61 15.30
CA ASP A 47 9.77 -6.51 15.88
C ASP A 47 8.96 -5.21 15.91
N LEU A 48 8.48 -4.85 17.10
CA LEU A 48 7.77 -3.58 17.33
C LEU A 48 8.64 -2.34 17.12
N TRP A 49 9.96 -2.49 17.21
CA TRP A 49 10.90 -1.39 17.02
C TRP A 49 11.26 -1.19 15.54
N ALA A 50 10.83 -2.09 14.65
CA ALA A 50 11.06 -1.96 13.21
C ALA A 50 10.19 -0.87 12.56
N TRP A 51 9.13 -0.40 13.23
CA TRP A 51 8.14 0.52 12.66
C TRP A 51 7.79 1.68 13.59
N LEU A 52 8.81 2.48 13.91
CA LEU A 52 8.67 3.65 14.79
C LEU A 52 7.96 4.82 14.12
N SER A 53 7.99 4.87 12.78
CA SER A 53 7.40 5.92 11.97
C SER A 53 6.56 5.38 10.82
N GLU A 54 5.74 6.24 10.24
CA GLU A 54 5.03 5.92 8.99
C GLU A 54 5.99 5.66 7.83
N SER A 55 7.11 6.37 7.79
CA SER A 55 8.13 6.17 6.77
C SER A 55 8.79 4.78 6.86
N ASP A 56 8.91 4.21 8.06
CA ASP A 56 9.39 2.84 8.23
C ASP A 56 8.39 1.85 7.63
N LEU A 57 7.10 1.98 7.95
CA LEU A 57 6.04 1.14 7.37
C LEU A 57 5.98 1.26 5.83
N GLN A 58 6.09 2.48 5.30
CA GLN A 58 6.14 2.74 3.86
C GLN A 58 7.37 2.07 3.22
N GLY A 59 8.54 2.22 3.85
CA GLY A 59 9.80 1.62 3.38
C GLY A 59 9.77 0.10 3.39
N MET A 60 9.24 -0.50 4.46
CA MET A 60 9.05 -1.95 4.58
C MET A 60 8.08 -2.46 3.51
N LEU A 61 6.91 -1.85 3.35
CA LEU A 61 5.95 -2.27 2.32
C LEU A 61 6.53 -2.12 0.91
N TYR A 62 7.26 -1.04 0.64
CA TYR A 62 7.97 -0.84 -0.62
C TYR A 62 9.01 -1.94 -0.87
N ALA A 63 9.81 -2.29 0.15
CA ALA A 63 10.81 -3.34 0.05
C ALA A 63 10.17 -4.72 -0.20
N ILE A 64 9.09 -5.04 0.51
CA ILE A 64 8.31 -6.26 0.30
C ILE A 64 7.78 -6.30 -1.13
N LEU A 65 7.09 -5.25 -1.60
CA LEU A 65 6.57 -5.20 -2.97
C LEU A 65 7.69 -5.37 -4.01
N ARG A 66 8.84 -4.72 -3.82
CA ARG A 66 9.99 -4.87 -4.73
C ARG A 66 10.57 -6.29 -4.76
N ARG A 67 10.48 -7.04 -3.67
CA ARG A 67 10.92 -8.43 -3.56
C ARG A 67 9.91 -9.39 -4.17
N GLU A 68 8.63 -9.21 -3.86
CA GLU A 68 7.56 -10.10 -4.28
C GLU A 68 7.21 -9.93 -5.78
N LEU A 69 7.24 -8.71 -6.32
CA LEU A 69 6.93 -8.46 -7.74
C LEU A 69 7.74 -9.38 -8.68
N PRO A 70 9.09 -9.43 -8.64
CA PRO A 70 9.87 -10.37 -9.44
C PRO A 70 9.62 -11.85 -9.14
N ALA A 71 9.37 -12.21 -7.87
CA ALA A 71 9.07 -13.59 -7.50
C ALA A 71 7.79 -14.11 -8.18
N HIS A 72 6.89 -13.18 -8.54
CA HIS A 72 5.68 -13.47 -9.28
C HIS A 72 5.77 -13.21 -10.78
N GLY A 73 6.91 -12.76 -11.34
CA GLY A 73 7.07 -12.50 -12.78
C GLY A 73 6.80 -11.06 -13.21
N LEU A 74 6.68 -10.13 -12.27
CA LEU A 74 6.49 -8.70 -12.52
C LEU A 74 7.78 -7.91 -12.29
N ALA A 75 7.96 -6.80 -13.00
CA ALA A 75 9.15 -5.98 -12.79
C ALA A 75 9.10 -5.24 -11.45
N ALA A 76 10.19 -5.26 -10.69
CA ALA A 76 10.32 -4.44 -9.47
C ALA A 76 10.21 -2.93 -9.75
N SER A 77 10.45 -2.50 -11.00
CA SER A 77 10.22 -1.12 -11.45
C SER A 77 8.75 -0.73 -11.52
N ALA A 78 7.81 -1.66 -11.30
CA ALA A 78 6.38 -1.35 -11.27
C ALA A 78 5.94 -0.60 -10.01
N VAL A 79 6.71 -0.64 -8.92
CA VAL A 79 6.36 0.07 -7.68
C VAL A 79 7.16 1.37 -7.53
N HIS A 80 6.45 2.46 -7.18
CA HIS A 80 7.04 3.76 -6.93
C HIS A 80 6.51 4.37 -5.64
N MET A 81 7.36 5.15 -4.96
CA MET A 81 6.99 5.91 -3.77
C MET A 81 6.59 7.34 -4.09
N ALA A 82 5.77 7.94 -3.22
CA ALA A 82 5.42 9.36 -3.18
C ALA A 82 4.95 9.93 -4.54
N TYR A 83 4.05 9.22 -5.23
CA TYR A 83 3.63 9.61 -6.57
C TYR A 83 2.59 10.74 -6.54
N PRO A 84 2.84 11.88 -7.21
CA PRO A 84 1.91 13.00 -7.24
C PRO A 84 0.93 12.88 -8.41
N PHE A 85 -0.24 12.27 -8.19
CA PHE A 85 -1.31 12.24 -9.19
C PHE A 85 -1.79 13.66 -9.50
N ARG A 86 -1.78 14.04 -10.77
CA ARG A 86 -2.21 15.37 -11.21
C ARG A 86 -3.54 15.30 -11.90
N ILE A 87 -4.44 16.15 -11.44
CA ILE A 87 -5.80 16.27 -11.97
C ILE A 87 -6.00 17.63 -12.64
N THR A 88 -6.98 17.72 -13.54
CA THR A 88 -7.34 19.00 -14.16
C THR A 88 -8.04 19.92 -13.18
N ARG A 89 -8.25 21.19 -13.57
CA ARG A 89 -9.00 22.14 -12.74
C ARG A 89 -10.45 21.71 -12.61
N GLU A 90 -11.05 21.23 -13.69
CA GLU A 90 -12.42 20.75 -13.77
C GLU A 90 -12.61 19.52 -12.88
N GLN A 91 -11.66 18.57 -12.90
CA GLN A 91 -11.65 17.42 -12.02
C GLN A 91 -11.54 17.84 -10.54
N ALA A 92 -10.63 18.76 -10.22
CA ALA A 92 -10.49 19.27 -8.86
C ALA A 92 -11.77 19.97 -8.37
N GLN A 93 -12.41 20.78 -9.21
CA GLN A 93 -13.68 21.43 -8.90
C GLN A 93 -14.81 20.42 -8.65
N ARG A 94 -14.95 19.42 -9.53
CA ARG A 94 -15.94 18.35 -9.38
C ARG A 94 -15.77 17.56 -8.08
N LEU A 95 -14.53 17.41 -7.63
CA LEU A 95 -14.16 16.70 -6.40
C LEU A 95 -14.12 17.62 -5.16
N GLY A 96 -14.39 18.92 -5.31
CA GLY A 96 -14.34 19.89 -4.20
C GLY A 96 -12.93 20.14 -3.63
N LEU A 97 -11.88 19.88 -4.42
CA LEU A 97 -10.49 19.98 -3.99
C LEU A 97 -9.92 21.38 -4.24
N ARG A 98 -9.18 21.92 -3.26
CA ARG A 98 -8.45 23.20 -3.41
C ARG A 98 -7.18 23.06 -4.25
N GLY A 99 -6.60 21.86 -4.29
CA GLY A 99 -5.37 21.55 -5.02
C GLY A 99 -5.61 20.65 -6.23
N ARG A 100 -4.59 20.55 -7.09
CA ARG A 100 -4.59 19.68 -8.29
C ARG A 100 -3.64 18.50 -8.19
N THR A 101 -3.13 18.24 -7.00
CA THR A 101 -2.19 17.14 -6.75
C THR A 101 -2.73 16.27 -5.63
N LEU A 102 -2.81 14.97 -5.89
CA LEU A 102 -3.15 13.92 -4.94
C LEU A 102 -1.90 13.06 -4.80
N THR A 103 -1.13 13.25 -3.74
CA THR A 103 0.09 12.45 -3.52
C THR A 103 -0.25 11.18 -2.77
N THR A 104 0.17 10.03 -3.29
CA THR A 104 0.06 8.76 -2.56
C THR A 104 1.40 8.20 -2.15
N ASP A 105 1.40 7.45 -1.04
CA ASP A 105 2.62 6.88 -0.48
C ASP A 105 3.26 5.90 -1.45
N LEU A 106 2.47 5.00 -2.02
CA LEU A 106 2.92 4.04 -3.03
C LEU A 106 1.95 3.99 -4.22
N VAL A 107 2.50 3.62 -5.38
CA VAL A 107 1.72 3.35 -6.58
C VAL A 107 2.32 2.15 -7.32
N LEU A 108 1.45 1.30 -7.87
CA LEU A 108 1.81 0.30 -8.86
C LEU A 108 1.44 0.80 -10.26
N VAL A 109 2.40 0.73 -11.18
CA VAL A 109 2.27 1.16 -12.58
C VAL A 109 2.69 0.03 -13.51
N VAL A 110 2.04 -0.07 -14.67
CA VAL A 110 2.45 -0.98 -15.76
C VAL A 110 3.70 -0.40 -16.43
N PRO A 111 4.90 -0.99 -16.31
CA PRO A 111 6.15 -0.37 -16.76
C PRO A 111 6.17 0.02 -18.25
N GLN A 112 5.57 -0.80 -19.12
CA GLN A 112 5.52 -0.57 -20.57
C GLN A 112 4.64 0.63 -20.96
N SER A 113 3.79 1.09 -20.04
CA SER A 113 2.92 2.25 -20.26
C SER A 113 3.55 3.58 -19.86
N LEU A 114 4.76 3.54 -19.27
CA LEU A 114 5.45 4.72 -18.76
C LEU A 114 5.79 5.68 -19.91
N ARG A 115 5.43 6.95 -19.72
CA ARG A 115 5.71 8.04 -20.66
C ARG A 115 6.31 9.21 -19.90
N LEU A 116 7.44 9.71 -20.39
CA LEU A 116 8.02 10.94 -19.89
C LEU A 116 7.19 12.14 -20.34
N LEU A 117 6.91 13.03 -19.39
CA LEU A 117 6.30 14.33 -19.60
C LEU A 117 7.38 15.42 -19.49
N ARG A 118 7.04 16.66 -19.87
CA ARG A 118 7.96 17.80 -19.71
C ARG A 118 8.39 17.97 -18.25
N GLY A 119 9.69 18.13 -18.03
CA GLY A 119 10.30 18.51 -16.74
C GLY A 119 10.43 17.37 -15.72
N ARG A 120 11.19 16.31 -16.06
CA ARG A 120 11.46 15.12 -15.19
C ARG A 120 10.20 14.46 -14.61
N ARG A 121 9.07 14.60 -15.29
CA ARG A 121 7.78 14.03 -14.89
C ARG A 121 7.51 12.79 -15.72
N TRP A 122 6.71 11.88 -15.20
CA TRP A 122 6.25 10.72 -15.94
C TRP A 122 4.78 10.44 -15.62
N THR A 123 4.12 9.67 -16.49
CA THR A 123 2.78 9.13 -16.28
C THR A 123 2.73 7.72 -16.85
N GLY A 124 1.70 6.94 -16.50
CA GLY A 124 1.47 5.61 -17.03
C GLY A 124 0.07 5.10 -16.71
N ARG A 125 -0.17 3.84 -17.02
CA ARG A 125 -1.33 3.08 -16.56
C ARG A 125 -1.06 2.63 -15.13
N PHE A 126 -1.76 3.26 -14.19
CA PHE A 126 -1.75 2.89 -12.78
C PHE A 126 -2.70 1.72 -12.55
N VAL A 127 -2.33 0.83 -11.62
CA VAL A 127 -3.15 -0.35 -11.28
C VAL A 127 -3.47 -0.43 -9.79
N ALA A 128 -2.66 0.20 -8.95
CA ALA A 128 -2.99 0.37 -7.55
C ALA A 128 -2.37 1.65 -6.97
N ALA A 129 -3.04 2.24 -5.99
CA ALA A 129 -2.55 3.33 -5.16
C ALA A 129 -2.75 2.98 -3.68
N VAL A 130 -1.73 3.25 -2.86
CA VAL A 130 -1.69 2.83 -1.46
C VAL A 130 -1.30 4.01 -0.56
N GLU A 131 -2.00 4.12 0.56
CA GLU A 131 -1.64 4.95 1.71
C GLU A 131 -1.27 4.04 2.87
N VAL A 132 -0.27 4.43 3.66
CA VAL A 132 0.21 3.68 4.80
C VAL A 132 0.15 4.55 6.04
N LYS A 133 -0.47 4.03 7.10
CA LYS A 133 -0.65 4.75 8.36
C LYS A 133 -0.23 3.93 9.56
N ARG A 134 0.33 4.65 10.53
CA ARG A 134 0.69 4.11 11.84
C ARG A 134 -0.36 4.55 12.86
N GLY A 135 -0.96 3.58 13.53
CA GLY A 135 -1.97 3.81 14.56
C GLY A 135 -3.32 4.26 14.01
N TYR A 136 -4.37 4.00 14.78
CA TYR A 136 -5.75 4.36 14.43
C TYR A 136 -6.18 5.71 15.03
N GLU A 137 -5.43 6.23 15.99
CA GLU A 137 -5.67 7.49 16.68
C GLU A 137 -5.59 8.72 15.76
N ARG A 138 -4.94 8.58 14.59
CA ARG A 138 -4.82 9.63 13.57
C ARG A 138 -6.03 9.71 12.63
N TYR A 139 -7.22 9.52 13.17
CA TYR A 139 -8.46 9.38 12.38
C TYR A 139 -8.71 10.53 11.40
N ARG A 140 -8.42 11.78 11.79
CA ARG A 140 -8.58 12.94 10.89
C ARG A 140 -7.73 12.82 9.63
N GLU A 141 -6.51 12.32 9.76
CA GLU A 141 -5.57 12.16 8.66
C GLU A 141 -5.94 10.95 7.81
N ILE A 142 -6.23 9.82 8.45
CA ILE A 142 -6.72 8.61 7.78
C ILE A 142 -7.95 8.94 6.93
N ARG A 143 -8.91 9.70 7.47
CA ARG A 143 -10.09 10.16 6.71
C ARG A 143 -9.71 11.00 5.49
N ALA A 144 -8.77 11.92 5.64
CA ALA A 144 -8.32 12.76 4.52
C ALA A 144 -7.67 11.90 3.42
N ASP A 145 -6.89 10.90 3.81
CA ASP A 145 -6.22 9.99 2.89
C ASP A 145 -7.19 8.98 2.24
N LEU A 146 -8.22 8.53 2.95
CA LEU A 146 -9.33 7.76 2.37
C LEU A 146 -10.11 8.56 1.32
N ALA A 147 -10.42 9.82 1.62
CA ALA A 147 -11.05 10.72 0.65
C ALA A 147 -10.14 10.98 -0.57
N LYS A 148 -8.83 11.12 -0.35
CA LYS A 148 -7.82 11.26 -1.40
C LYS A 148 -7.75 10.01 -2.30
N LEU A 149 -7.73 8.82 -1.71
CA LEU A 149 -7.76 7.55 -2.44
C LEU A 149 -9.06 7.38 -3.24
N ALA A 150 -10.21 7.72 -2.67
CA ALA A 150 -11.47 7.72 -3.40
C ALA A 150 -11.44 8.69 -4.60
N ALA A 151 -10.84 9.88 -4.43
CA ALA A 151 -10.63 10.83 -5.52
C ALA A 151 -9.71 10.29 -6.61
N VAL A 152 -8.64 9.55 -6.27
CA VAL A 152 -7.79 8.86 -7.25
C VAL A 152 -8.62 7.86 -8.05
N ARG A 153 -9.37 6.96 -7.40
CA ARG A 153 -10.22 5.99 -8.11
C ARG A 153 -11.25 6.66 -9.03
N ASN A 154 -11.84 7.78 -8.62
CA ASN A 154 -12.83 8.51 -9.43
C ASN A 154 -12.22 9.15 -10.69
N VAL A 155 -10.91 9.33 -10.75
CA VAL A 155 -10.21 9.88 -11.93
C VAL A 155 -9.54 8.78 -12.76
N TRP A 156 -9.07 7.71 -12.10
CA TRP A 156 -8.48 6.53 -12.72
C TRP A 156 -9.32 5.30 -12.36
N GLU A 157 -10.37 5.04 -13.13
CA GLU A 157 -11.43 4.05 -12.81
C GLU A 157 -10.89 2.63 -12.61
N ASP A 158 -9.79 2.27 -13.26
CA ASP A 158 -9.17 0.94 -13.15
C ASP A 158 -8.20 0.78 -11.96
N VAL A 159 -7.97 1.84 -11.17
CA VAL A 159 -7.01 1.82 -10.06
C VAL A 159 -7.64 1.28 -8.80
N LEU A 160 -7.04 0.21 -8.27
CA LEU A 160 -7.37 -0.32 -6.95
C LEU A 160 -6.78 0.60 -5.86
N THR A 161 -7.54 0.88 -4.81
CA THR A 161 -7.12 1.80 -3.75
C THR A 161 -7.10 1.12 -2.39
N TYR A 162 -5.99 1.30 -1.68
CA TYR A 162 -5.71 0.64 -0.41
C TYR A 162 -5.30 1.62 0.67
N MET A 163 -5.90 1.46 1.84
CA MET A 163 -5.41 2.05 3.08
C MET A 163 -4.80 0.92 3.90
N VAL A 164 -3.49 0.99 4.16
CA VAL A 164 -2.76 0.04 4.99
C VAL A 164 -2.56 0.67 6.37
N VAL A 165 -3.07 0.05 7.43
CA VAL A 165 -2.95 0.56 8.80
C VAL A 165 -2.30 -0.47 9.70
N MET A 166 -1.21 -0.10 10.35
CA MET A 166 -0.59 -0.90 11.42
C MET A 166 -0.77 -0.15 12.75
N GLY A 167 -1.56 -0.71 13.66
CA GLY A 167 -1.77 -0.21 15.01
C GLY A 167 -1.16 -1.11 16.07
N HIS A 168 -0.92 -0.53 17.25
CA HIS A 168 -0.53 -1.26 18.46
C HIS A 168 -1.46 -0.86 19.58
N GLN A 169 -2.24 -1.83 20.08
CA GLN A 169 -3.20 -1.64 21.18
C GLN A 169 -4.13 -0.44 20.97
N SER A 170 -4.48 -0.12 19.72
CA SER A 170 -5.39 0.99 19.44
C SER A 170 -6.80 0.67 19.94
N ALA A 171 -7.48 1.69 20.44
CA ALA A 171 -8.83 1.55 20.98
C ALA A 171 -9.81 1.01 19.94
N HIS A 172 -10.69 0.10 20.34
CA HIS A 172 -11.67 -0.53 19.45
C HIS A 172 -12.55 0.49 18.70
N GLU A 173 -12.91 1.60 19.36
CA GLU A 173 -13.68 2.68 18.75
C GLU A 173 -12.92 3.34 17.58
N ALA A 174 -11.61 3.58 17.74
CA ALA A 174 -10.78 4.15 16.68
C ALA A 174 -10.66 3.20 15.49
N VAL A 175 -10.47 1.89 15.75
CA VAL A 175 -10.47 0.85 14.71
C VAL A 175 -11.78 0.86 13.93
N SER A 176 -12.90 0.82 14.66
CA SER A 176 -14.24 0.79 14.08
C SER A 176 -14.56 2.06 13.27
N ALA A 177 -14.06 3.22 13.71
CA ALA A 177 -14.24 4.48 12.99
C ALA A 177 -13.51 4.46 11.64
N VAL A 178 -12.28 3.95 11.60
CA VAL A 178 -11.49 3.80 10.36
C VAL A 178 -12.14 2.80 9.40
N GLU A 179 -12.63 1.66 9.91
CA GLU A 179 -13.34 0.66 9.10
C GLU A 179 -14.59 1.24 8.43
N ARG A 180 -15.43 1.96 9.18
CA ARG A 180 -16.62 2.64 8.64
C ARG A 180 -16.25 3.67 7.59
N GLU A 181 -15.21 4.46 7.85
CA GLU A 181 -14.76 5.49 6.91
C GLU A 181 -14.24 4.87 5.61
N ALA A 182 -13.44 3.81 5.70
CA ALA A 182 -12.91 3.11 4.52
C ALA A 182 -14.04 2.52 3.67
N ALA A 183 -15.03 1.89 4.32
CA ALA A 183 -16.22 1.38 3.65
C ALA A 183 -17.03 2.49 2.97
N ALA A 184 -17.23 3.64 3.63
CA ALA A 184 -17.95 4.79 3.07
C ALA A 184 -17.28 5.36 1.82
N HIS A 185 -15.94 5.32 1.77
CA HIS A 185 -15.16 5.73 0.60
C HIS A 185 -14.96 4.59 -0.42
N GLY A 186 -15.39 3.37 -0.11
CA GLY A 186 -15.16 2.16 -0.90
C GLY A 186 -13.68 1.83 -1.09
N VAL A 187 -12.80 2.27 -0.18
CA VAL A 187 -11.36 1.98 -0.22
C VAL A 187 -11.11 0.67 0.50
N THR A 188 -10.23 -0.18 -0.04
CA THR A 188 -9.88 -1.45 0.64
C THR A 188 -9.00 -1.15 1.84
N LEU A 189 -9.51 -1.45 3.04
CA LEU A 189 -8.72 -1.38 4.27
C LEU A 189 -7.97 -2.70 4.47
N LEU A 190 -6.64 -2.62 4.53
CA LEU A 190 -5.76 -3.71 4.96
C LEU A 190 -5.16 -3.29 6.28
N ALA A 191 -5.57 -3.93 7.35
CA ALA A 191 -5.37 -3.40 8.69
C ALA A 191 -4.95 -4.51 9.65
N ASP A 192 -4.08 -4.15 10.58
CA ASP A 192 -3.78 -4.95 11.75
C ASP A 192 -3.68 -4.05 12.98
N ASN A 193 -4.18 -4.54 14.10
CA ASN A 193 -4.07 -3.88 15.40
C ASN A 193 -3.48 -4.90 16.35
N TYR A 194 -2.16 -4.84 16.54
CA TYR A 194 -1.45 -5.83 17.32
C TYR A 194 -1.65 -5.62 18.82
N TRP A 195 -1.97 -6.70 19.53
CA TRP A 195 -2.08 -6.76 20.98
C TRP A 195 -1.02 -7.76 21.49
N VAL A 196 0.03 -7.28 22.16
CA VAL A 196 0.93 -8.16 22.91
C VAL A 196 0.12 -8.77 24.06
N GLN A 197 -0.03 -10.10 24.09
CA GLN A 197 -0.31 -10.80 25.34
C GLN A 197 1.01 -10.85 26.11
N ASP A 198 1.14 -10.05 27.18
CA ASP A 198 2.22 -10.04 28.18
C ASP A 198 3.44 -10.94 27.85
N ALA A 199 4.26 -10.52 26.88
CA ALA A 199 5.61 -11.02 26.78
C ALA A 199 6.45 -10.14 27.70
N ARG A 200 6.84 -10.64 28.87
CA ARG A 200 7.87 -9.99 29.69
C ARG A 200 9.11 -9.81 28.82
N ILE A 201 9.35 -8.58 28.40
CA ILE A 201 10.55 -8.21 27.64
C ILE A 201 11.70 -8.14 28.65
N ASN A 202 12.48 -9.21 28.75
CA ASN A 202 13.79 -9.14 29.41
C ASN A 202 14.71 -8.32 28.51
N GLN A 203 14.85 -7.02 28.78
CA GLN A 203 15.94 -6.24 28.22
C GLN A 203 17.25 -6.80 28.80
N PRO A 204 18.21 -7.27 27.99
CA PRO A 204 19.56 -7.48 28.48
C PRO A 204 20.15 -6.10 28.81
N GLU A 205 20.65 -5.94 30.04
CA GLU A 205 21.40 -4.75 30.43
C GLU A 205 22.57 -4.54 29.46
N LEU A 206 22.71 -3.30 28.97
CA LEU A 206 23.85 -2.89 28.17
C LEU A 206 25.11 -3.02 29.05
N VAL A 207 26.00 -3.94 28.68
CA VAL A 207 27.35 -4.08 29.27
C VAL A 207 28.32 -3.15 28.57
#